data_AF-A0ABD3SGH4-F1
#
_entry.id   AF-A0ABD3SGH4-F1
#
_cell.length_a   1.000
_cell.length_b   1.000
_cell.length_c   1.000
_cell.angle_alpha   90.00
_cell.angle_beta   90.00
_cell.angle_gamma   90.00
#
_symmetry.space_group_name_H-M   'P 1'
#
loop_
_entity.id
_entity.type
_entity.pdbx_description
1 polymer ?
#
loop_
_entity_poly.entity_id
_entity_poly.type
_entity_poly.pdbx_seq_one_letter_code
_entity_poly.pdbx_strand_id
1 'polypeptide(L)'
;MPMLLSTFKPATGCTNASDFVVRCFVARLRGGITVVKHGRNRWCKSRLRVLHVHPDGSSLSWKPALGEPSSKKRPPKLDLTTCVEVRHAWSPDPDNPMFTGTPILRQKCEAANAHKSFALIFPKRTVDITAVTADQCKVLMEGFSALCFRLQVAKNVANSSNQQATTGGTTLNVGAGRLGGENDTAATLSVTMTNNSMRQQDGPQKKGRRR
;
A
#
# COMPACT_ATOMS: atom_id res chain seq x y z
N MET A 1 25.54 1.13 8.99
CA MET A 1 26.73 1.08 8.12
C MET A 1 26.26 0.93 6.67
N PRO A 2 26.46 1.91 5.77
CA PRO A 2 26.17 1.70 4.35
C PRO A 2 27.09 0.60 3.80
N MET A 3 26.52 -0.46 3.22
CA MET A 3 27.31 -1.47 2.52
C MET A 3 27.90 -0.84 1.25
N LEU A 4 29.19 -0.51 1.29
CA LEU A 4 29.95 -0.05 0.13
C LEU A 4 30.30 -1.28 -0.72
N LEU A 5 29.59 -1.47 -1.82
CA LEU A 5 29.95 -2.45 -2.84
C LEU A 5 31.04 -1.82 -3.73
N SER A 6 32.18 -2.49 -3.87
CA SER A 6 33.36 -1.94 -4.56
C SER A 6 33.16 -1.67 -6.06
N THR A 7 32.18 -2.34 -6.68
CA THR A 7 31.93 -2.26 -8.13
C THR A 7 30.50 -1.84 -8.50
N PHE A 8 29.55 -1.94 -7.57
CA PHE A 8 28.15 -1.61 -7.84
C PHE A 8 27.80 -0.22 -7.29
N LYS A 9 27.46 0.70 -8.19
CA LYS A 9 26.96 2.04 -7.84
C LYS A 9 25.43 2.04 -7.95
N PRO A 10 24.69 2.12 -6.83
CA PRO A 10 23.23 2.17 -6.89
C PRO A 10 22.77 3.50 -7.51
N ALA A 11 21.53 3.54 -8.03
CA ALA A 11 20.94 4.78 -8.51
C ALA A 11 20.92 5.85 -7.41
N THR A 12 21.04 7.13 -7.79
CA THR A 12 21.06 8.25 -6.84
C THR A 12 19.85 8.21 -5.90
N GLY A 13 20.11 8.26 -4.59
CA GLY A 13 19.07 8.19 -3.56
C GLY A 13 18.65 6.77 -3.16
N CYS A 14 19.31 5.73 -3.66
CA CYS A 14 19.15 4.34 -3.22
C CYS A 14 20.15 4.01 -2.10
N THR A 15 19.80 4.39 -0.87
CA THR A 15 20.61 4.12 0.33
C THR A 15 20.23 2.81 1.02
N ASN A 16 19.05 2.27 0.73
CA ASN A 16 18.54 1.01 1.25
C ASN A 16 17.71 0.30 0.16
N ALA A 17 18.03 -0.98 -0.12
CA ALA A 17 17.36 -1.77 -1.15
C ALA A 17 15.86 -1.93 -0.87
N SER A 18 15.47 -2.13 0.39
CA SER A 18 14.06 -2.28 0.78
C SER A 18 13.26 -0.99 0.52
N ASP A 19 13.82 0.17 0.83
CA ASP A 19 13.21 1.47 0.54
C ASP A 19 13.10 1.75 -0.95
N PHE A 20 14.06 1.30 -1.74
CA PHE A 20 14.01 1.42 -3.19
C PHE A 20 12.85 0.62 -3.77
N VAL A 21 12.71 -0.66 -3.38
CA VAL A 21 11.63 -1.53 -3.87
C VAL A 21 10.25 -0.94 -3.57
N VAL A 22 10.03 -0.46 -2.34
CA VAL A 22 8.74 0.15 -1.96
C VAL A 22 8.49 1.45 -2.73
N ARG A 23 9.50 2.32 -2.89
CA ARG A 23 9.34 3.57 -3.66
C ARG A 23 9.04 3.30 -5.13
N CYS A 24 9.73 2.35 -5.76
CA CYS A 24 9.46 1.93 -7.13
C CYS A 24 8.05 1.35 -7.28
N PHE A 25 7.63 0.51 -6.33
CA PHE A 25 6.27 -0.02 -6.31
C PHE A 25 5.22 1.08 -6.21
N VAL A 26 5.38 2.04 -5.28
CA VAL A 26 4.47 3.19 -5.13
C VAL A 26 4.44 4.04 -6.40
N ALA A 27 5.60 4.32 -7.01
CA ALA A 27 5.67 5.08 -8.26
C ALA A 27 4.93 4.35 -9.40
N ARG A 28 5.13 3.03 -9.53
CA ARG A 28 4.43 2.22 -10.53
C ARG A 28 2.93 2.19 -10.26
N LEU A 29 2.52 2.08 -9.01
CA LEU A 29 1.12 2.07 -8.60
C LEU A 29 0.45 3.43 -8.84
N ARG A 30 1.14 4.55 -8.65
CA ARG A 30 0.65 5.90 -9.05
C ARG A 30 0.37 5.99 -10.55
N GLY A 31 1.22 5.38 -11.37
CA GLY A 31 1.02 5.27 -12.82
C GLY A 31 -0.16 4.38 -13.23
N GLY A 32 -0.68 3.56 -12.31
CA GLY A 32 -1.84 2.72 -12.52
C GLY A 32 -1.49 1.32 -13.02
N ILE A 33 -1.99 0.28 -12.33
CA ILE A 33 -1.76 -1.12 -12.70
C ILE A 33 -3.10 -1.77 -13.06
N THR A 34 -3.20 -2.26 -14.29
CA THR A 34 -4.39 -2.99 -14.76
C THR A 34 -4.44 -4.37 -14.14
N VAL A 35 -5.60 -4.71 -13.58
CA VAL A 35 -5.92 -6.01 -12.98
C VAL A 35 -7.39 -6.34 -13.22
N VAL A 36 -7.79 -7.60 -13.03
CA VAL A 36 -9.20 -7.96 -12.90
C VAL A 36 -9.60 -7.80 -11.43
N LYS A 37 -10.61 -6.98 -11.16
CA LYS A 37 -11.16 -6.81 -9.82
C LYS A 37 -12.45 -7.62 -9.69
N HIS A 38 -12.53 -8.45 -8.65
CA HIS A 38 -13.75 -9.18 -8.30
C HIS A 38 -14.64 -8.33 -7.39
N GLY A 39 -15.94 -8.29 -7.70
CA GLY A 39 -16.93 -7.55 -6.93
C GLY A 39 -17.53 -8.39 -5.80
N ARG A 40 -17.81 -7.80 -4.63
CA ARG A 40 -18.40 -8.53 -3.49
C ARG A 40 -19.85 -8.99 -3.73
N ASN A 41 -20.65 -8.17 -4.41
CA ASN A 41 -22.04 -8.51 -4.70
C ASN A 41 -22.10 -9.68 -5.68
N ARG A 42 -22.88 -10.73 -5.39
CA ARG A 42 -23.03 -11.94 -6.23
C ARG A 42 -23.32 -11.63 -7.71
N TRP A 43 -24.08 -10.57 -7.99
CA TRP A 43 -24.45 -10.17 -9.34
C TRP A 43 -23.40 -9.31 -10.06
N CYS A 44 -22.40 -8.80 -9.34
CA CYS A 44 -21.36 -7.96 -9.92
C CYS A 44 -20.36 -8.83 -10.69
N LYS A 45 -20.20 -8.56 -11.99
CA LYS A 45 -19.21 -9.25 -12.83
C LYS A 45 -17.79 -8.84 -12.44
N SER A 46 -16.84 -9.76 -12.58
CA SER A 46 -15.40 -9.48 -12.52
C SER A 46 -15.02 -8.61 -13.71
N ARG A 47 -14.22 -7.56 -13.50
CA ARG A 47 -13.96 -6.53 -14.52
C ARG A 47 -12.54 -5.99 -14.47
N LEU A 48 -12.01 -5.55 -15.60
CA LEU A 48 -10.70 -4.90 -15.66
C LEU A 48 -10.74 -3.52 -15.02
N ARG A 49 -9.80 -3.26 -14.12
CA ARG A 49 -9.68 -2.00 -13.38
C ARG A 49 -8.21 -1.60 -13.30
N VAL A 50 -7.98 -0.29 -13.29
CA VAL A 50 -6.65 0.29 -13.08
C VAL A 50 -6.53 0.68 -11.61
N LEU A 51 -5.82 -0.13 -10.82
CA LEU A 51 -5.48 0.17 -9.43
C LEU A 51 -4.48 1.33 -9.39
N HIS A 52 -4.69 2.28 -8.49
CA HIS A 52 -3.75 3.36 -8.29
C HIS A 52 -3.74 3.84 -6.83
N VAL A 53 -2.58 4.30 -6.39
CA VAL A 53 -2.43 4.98 -5.10
C VAL A 53 -2.57 6.48 -5.31
N HIS A 54 -3.21 7.15 -4.36
CA HIS A 54 -3.36 8.60 -4.35
C HIS A 54 -2.02 9.30 -4.06
N PRO A 55 -1.94 10.64 -4.25
CA PRO A 55 -0.72 11.40 -3.97
C PRO A 55 -0.20 11.24 -2.53
N ASP A 56 -1.09 11.02 -1.57
CA ASP A 56 -0.78 10.74 -0.16
C ASP A 56 0.07 9.46 0.04
N GLY A 57 0.16 8.59 -0.96
CA GLY A 57 0.96 7.36 -0.92
C GLY A 57 0.41 6.28 0.01
N SER A 58 -0.70 6.54 0.70
CA SER A 58 -1.32 5.64 1.68
C SER A 58 -2.71 5.18 1.27
N SER A 59 -3.33 5.84 0.28
CA SER A 59 -4.70 5.52 -0.11
C SER A 59 -4.79 4.85 -1.47
N LEU A 60 -5.43 3.69 -1.52
CA LEU A 60 -5.67 2.90 -2.73
C LEU A 60 -7.06 3.16 -3.30
N SER A 61 -7.16 3.31 -4.61
CA SER A 61 -8.41 3.37 -5.36
C SER A 61 -8.26 2.65 -6.71
N TRP A 62 -9.33 2.61 -7.50
CA TRP A 62 -9.32 2.02 -8.83
C TRP A 62 -10.26 2.74 -9.77
N LYS A 63 -9.96 2.74 -11.07
CA LYS A 63 -10.86 3.26 -12.11
C LYS A 63 -11.13 2.18 -13.17
N PRO A 64 -12.22 2.28 -13.96
CA PRO A 64 -12.43 1.44 -15.13
C PRO A 64 -11.19 1.46 -16.04
N ALA A 65 -10.82 0.31 -16.59
CA ALA A 65 -9.84 0.26 -17.67
C ALA A 65 -10.46 0.80 -18.98
N LEU A 66 -9.66 0.96 -20.03
CA LEU A 66 -10.18 1.35 -21.33
C LEU A 66 -11.17 0.29 -21.84
N GLY A 67 -12.34 0.73 -22.33
CA GLY A 67 -13.42 -0.16 -22.81
C GLY A 67 -14.30 -0.76 -21.71
N GLU A 68 -14.00 -0.53 -20.44
CA GLU A 68 -14.79 -1.05 -19.32
C GLU A 68 -15.92 -0.09 -18.91
N PRO A 69 -17.11 -0.60 -18.55
CA PRO A 69 -18.21 0.25 -18.09
C PRO A 69 -17.83 1.03 -16.82
N SER A 70 -18.10 2.32 -16.86
CA SER A 70 -17.97 3.21 -15.72
C SER A 70 -19.25 3.24 -14.88
N SER A 71 -19.08 3.40 -13.56
CA SER A 71 -20.19 3.65 -12.64
C SER A 71 -20.20 5.12 -12.26
N LYS A 72 -21.41 5.70 -12.08
CA LYS A 72 -21.56 7.04 -11.51
C LYS A 72 -21.04 7.12 -10.07
N LYS A 73 -20.99 5.99 -9.35
CA LYS A 73 -20.47 5.94 -7.98
C LYS A 73 -18.95 6.00 -8.00
N ARG A 74 -18.39 6.98 -7.27
CA ARG A 74 -16.95 7.08 -7.09
C ARG A 74 -16.42 5.81 -6.40
N PRO A 75 -15.33 5.22 -6.91
CA PRO A 75 -14.60 4.16 -6.23
C PRO A 75 -14.19 4.61 -4.83
N PRO A 76 -14.21 3.71 -3.83
CA PRO A 76 -13.80 4.05 -2.47
C PRO A 76 -12.31 4.37 -2.43
N LYS A 77 -11.93 5.31 -1.57
CA LYS A 77 -10.55 5.60 -1.20
C LYS A 77 -10.23 4.74 0.03
N LEU A 78 -9.43 3.70 -0.14
CA LEU A 78 -9.09 2.74 0.92
C LEU A 78 -7.76 3.10 1.58
N ASP A 79 -7.74 3.20 2.91
CA ASP A 79 -6.54 3.45 3.68
C ASP A 79 -5.71 2.16 3.84
N LEU A 80 -4.55 2.10 3.19
CA LEU A 80 -3.63 0.95 3.25
C LEU A 80 -3.04 0.75 4.65
N THR A 81 -3.07 1.76 5.53
CA THR A 81 -2.65 1.57 6.94
C THR A 81 -3.58 0.63 7.70
N THR A 82 -4.78 0.38 7.17
CA THR A 82 -5.78 -0.53 7.75
C THR A 82 -5.83 -1.89 7.06
N CYS A 83 -4.97 -2.15 6.08
CA CYS A 83 -4.88 -3.46 5.44
C CYS A 83 -4.27 -4.46 6.43
N VAL A 84 -5.02 -5.48 6.82
CA VAL A 84 -4.59 -6.47 7.82
C VAL A 84 -3.78 -7.61 7.20
N GLU A 85 -4.03 -7.93 5.93
CA GLU A 85 -3.41 -9.08 5.28
C GLU A 85 -3.40 -8.91 3.75
N VAL A 86 -2.35 -9.41 3.11
CA VAL A 86 -2.29 -9.67 1.67
C VAL A 86 -2.28 -11.19 1.48
N ARG A 87 -3.41 -11.76 1.04
CA ARG A 87 -3.61 -13.21 0.99
C ARG A 87 -3.60 -13.74 -0.43
N HIS A 88 -2.78 -14.76 -0.72
CA HIS A 88 -2.84 -15.45 -2.01
C HIS A 88 -4.10 -16.32 -2.12
N ALA A 89 -4.63 -16.53 -3.32
CA ALA A 89 -5.83 -17.35 -3.50
C ALA A 89 -5.64 -18.83 -3.10
N TRP A 90 -4.39 -19.33 -3.06
CA TRP A 90 -4.06 -20.67 -2.60
C TRP A 90 -3.66 -20.76 -1.12
N SER A 91 -3.56 -19.64 -0.41
CA SER A 91 -3.34 -19.67 1.03
C SER A 91 -4.60 -20.18 1.74
N PRO A 92 -4.48 -21.00 2.79
CA PRO A 92 -5.62 -21.42 3.61
C PRO A 92 -6.41 -20.23 4.17
N ASP A 93 -7.73 -20.36 4.25
CA ASP A 93 -8.61 -19.38 4.89
C ASP A 93 -8.53 -19.58 6.42
N PRO A 94 -8.06 -18.61 7.22
CA PRO A 94 -7.90 -18.78 8.67
C PRO A 94 -9.23 -19.02 9.38
N ASP A 95 -10.34 -18.50 8.84
CA ASP A 95 -11.67 -18.71 9.40
C ASP A 95 -12.24 -20.10 9.05
N ASN A 96 -11.75 -20.71 7.97
CA ASN A 96 -12.15 -22.05 7.55
C ASN A 96 -11.01 -22.75 6.79
N PRO A 97 -10.09 -23.43 7.50
CA PRO A 97 -8.86 -23.99 6.91
C PRO A 97 -9.08 -25.06 5.83
N MET A 98 -10.30 -25.59 5.69
CA MET A 98 -10.65 -26.51 4.60
C MET A 98 -10.68 -25.83 3.23
N PHE A 99 -10.81 -24.50 3.21
CA PHE A 99 -10.87 -23.70 2.00
C PHE A 99 -9.62 -22.83 1.83
N THR A 100 -9.34 -22.42 0.59
CA THR A 100 -8.28 -21.48 0.26
C THR A 100 -8.84 -20.13 -0.20
N GLY A 101 -8.02 -19.08 -0.08
CA GLY A 101 -8.36 -17.73 -0.50
C GLY A 101 -9.49 -17.10 0.32
N THR A 102 -10.12 -16.07 -0.24
CA THR A 102 -11.31 -15.44 0.34
C THR A 102 -12.59 -16.06 -0.25
N PRO A 103 -13.75 -15.92 0.40
CA PRO A 103 -15.03 -16.36 -0.16
C PRO A 103 -15.31 -15.79 -1.57
N ILE A 104 -14.89 -14.55 -1.84
CA ILE A 104 -15.12 -13.90 -3.13
C ILE A 104 -14.23 -14.50 -4.21
N LEU A 105 -12.95 -14.77 -3.91
CA LEU A 105 -12.07 -15.45 -4.85
C LEU A 105 -12.59 -16.85 -5.16
N ARG A 106 -13.02 -17.63 -4.16
CA ARG A 106 -13.62 -18.96 -4.38
C ARG A 106 -14.83 -18.94 -5.30
N GLN A 107 -15.68 -17.92 -5.18
CA GLN A 107 -16.91 -17.81 -5.96
C GLN A 107 -16.70 -17.22 -7.37
N LYS A 108 -15.66 -16.40 -7.58
CA LYS A 108 -15.55 -15.54 -8.78
C LYS A 108 -14.25 -15.63 -9.54
N CYS A 109 -13.21 -16.18 -8.93
CA CYS A 109 -11.98 -16.48 -9.62
C CYS A 109 -12.13 -17.87 -10.25
N GLU A 110 -11.88 -17.96 -11.54
CA GLU A 110 -11.73 -19.26 -12.18
C GLU A 110 -10.53 -19.99 -11.57
N ALA A 111 -10.65 -21.31 -11.39
CA ALA A 111 -9.58 -22.12 -10.78
C ALA A 111 -8.25 -21.97 -11.53
N ALA A 112 -8.30 -21.88 -12.87
CA ALA A 112 -7.13 -21.67 -13.73
C ALA A 112 -6.40 -20.35 -13.44
N ASN A 113 -7.09 -19.34 -12.88
CA ASN A 113 -6.50 -18.04 -12.58
C ASN A 113 -6.02 -17.90 -11.13
N ALA A 114 -6.33 -18.87 -10.25
CA ALA A 114 -6.03 -18.76 -8.82
C ALA A 114 -4.53 -18.51 -8.50
N HIS A 115 -3.63 -19.09 -9.30
CA HIS A 115 -2.18 -18.92 -9.17
C HIS A 115 -1.68 -17.47 -9.37
N LYS A 116 -2.53 -16.60 -9.93
CA LYS A 116 -2.24 -15.18 -10.15
C LYS A 116 -3.28 -14.28 -9.48
N SER A 117 -3.94 -14.78 -8.44
CA SER A 117 -5.00 -14.07 -7.71
C SER A 117 -4.67 -13.95 -6.24
N PHE A 118 -5.07 -12.83 -5.66
CA PHE A 118 -4.84 -12.51 -4.26
C PHE A 118 -5.89 -11.51 -3.77
N ALA A 119 -5.94 -11.30 -2.45
CA ALA A 119 -6.84 -10.34 -1.82
C ALA A 119 -6.06 -9.41 -0.89
N LEU A 120 -6.44 -8.12 -0.91
CA LEU A 120 -6.13 -7.19 0.17
C LEU A 120 -7.28 -7.23 1.18
N ILE A 121 -6.99 -7.58 2.41
CA ILE A 121 -7.99 -7.77 3.46
C ILE A 121 -7.96 -6.55 4.39
N PHE A 122 -9.14 -5.98 4.64
CA PHE A 122 -9.38 -4.88 5.57
C PHE A 122 -10.48 -5.30 6.56
N PRO A 123 -10.57 -4.67 7.75
CA PRO A 123 -11.50 -5.09 8.81
C PRO A 123 -12.98 -5.23 8.37
N LYS A 124 -13.43 -4.41 7.41
CA LYS A 124 -14.82 -4.40 6.95
C LYS A 124 -15.02 -4.83 5.49
N ARG A 125 -13.93 -5.21 4.79
CA ARG A 125 -13.98 -5.54 3.36
C ARG A 125 -12.71 -6.19 2.84
N THR A 126 -12.85 -6.85 1.70
CA THR A 126 -11.72 -7.30 0.88
C THR A 126 -11.68 -6.55 -0.45
N VAL A 127 -10.50 -6.54 -1.06
CA VAL A 127 -10.27 -6.20 -2.47
C VAL A 127 -9.64 -7.41 -3.14
N ASP A 128 -10.49 -8.19 -3.78
CA ASP A 128 -10.13 -9.45 -4.44
C ASP A 128 -9.72 -9.18 -5.89
N ILE A 129 -8.53 -9.63 -6.26
CA ILE A 129 -7.83 -9.23 -7.48
C ILE A 129 -7.28 -10.48 -8.18
N THR A 130 -7.39 -10.50 -9.50
CA THR A 130 -6.62 -11.38 -10.38
C THR A 130 -5.68 -10.53 -11.22
N ALA A 131 -4.39 -10.78 -11.14
CA ALA A 131 -3.38 -10.14 -11.96
C ALA A 131 -3.45 -10.66 -13.40
N VAL A 132 -2.88 -9.92 -14.35
CA VAL A 132 -2.77 -10.32 -15.76
C VAL A 132 -1.86 -11.54 -15.88
N THR A 133 -0.72 -11.53 -15.19
CA THR A 133 0.29 -12.60 -15.16
C THR A 133 0.65 -13.03 -13.74
N ALA A 134 1.24 -14.22 -13.60
CA ALA A 134 1.73 -14.74 -12.33
C ALA A 134 2.82 -13.85 -11.72
N ASP A 135 3.75 -13.36 -12.55
CA ASP A 135 4.81 -12.44 -12.10
C ASP A 135 4.25 -11.12 -11.58
N GLN A 136 3.23 -10.59 -12.28
CA GLN A 136 2.54 -9.39 -11.81
C GLN A 136 1.85 -9.66 -10.47
N CYS A 137 1.24 -10.84 -10.26
CA CYS A 137 0.67 -11.24 -8.98
C CYS A 137 1.75 -11.19 -7.88
N LYS A 138 2.90 -11.81 -8.11
CA LYS A 138 4.01 -11.83 -7.14
C LYS A 138 4.49 -10.42 -6.80
N VAL A 139 4.75 -9.58 -7.82
CA VAL A 139 5.17 -8.18 -7.61
C VAL A 139 4.12 -7.38 -6.84
N LEU A 140 2.84 -7.56 -7.15
CA LEU A 140 1.75 -6.87 -6.46
C LEU A 140 1.65 -7.32 -5.00
N MET A 141 1.71 -8.62 -4.75
CA MET A 141 1.65 -9.16 -3.39
C MET A 141 2.79 -8.65 -2.51
N GLU A 142 4.03 -8.81 -2.97
CA GLU A 142 5.21 -8.35 -2.22
C GLU A 142 5.19 -6.82 -2.04
N GLY A 143 4.85 -6.09 -3.09
CA GLY A 143 4.76 -4.63 -3.06
C GLY A 143 3.70 -4.12 -2.10
N PHE A 144 2.50 -4.72 -2.10
CA PHE A 144 1.44 -4.36 -1.15
C PHE A 144 1.80 -4.74 0.28
N SER A 145 2.37 -5.93 0.51
CA SER A 145 2.82 -6.36 1.84
C SER A 145 3.85 -5.38 2.41
N ALA A 146 4.90 -5.06 1.65
CA ALA A 146 5.95 -4.14 2.07
C ALA A 146 5.42 -2.71 2.31
N LEU A 147 4.54 -2.22 1.42
CA LEU A 147 3.93 -0.90 1.56
C LEU A 147 3.02 -0.82 2.80
N CYS A 148 2.13 -1.78 3.00
CA CYS A 148 1.20 -1.79 4.13
C CYS A 148 1.97 -1.90 5.46
N PHE A 149 2.96 -2.80 5.52
CA PHE A 149 3.84 -2.95 6.69
C PHE A 149 4.54 -1.63 7.04
N ARG A 150 5.19 -1.00 6.06
CA ARG A 150 5.88 0.29 6.26
C ARG A 150 4.95 1.39 6.77
N LEU A 151 3.74 1.48 6.20
CA LEU A 151 2.75 2.48 6.62
C LEU A 151 2.28 2.25 8.06
N GLN A 152 2.10 1.00 8.47
CA GLN A 152 1.72 0.65 9.85
C GLN A 152 2.83 0.94 10.84
N VAL A 153 4.09 0.60 10.52
CA VAL A 153 5.24 0.95 11.35
C VAL A 153 5.34 2.46 11.55
N ALA A 154 5.22 3.24 10.47
CA ALA A 154 5.23 4.69 10.55
C ALA A 154 4.10 5.26 11.43
N LYS A 155 2.88 4.72 11.28
CA LYS A 155 1.71 5.11 12.10
C LYS A 155 1.90 4.78 13.58
N ASN A 156 2.47 3.61 13.89
CA ASN A 156 2.72 3.19 15.26
C ASN A 156 3.77 4.08 15.93
N VAL A 157 4.87 4.41 15.24
CA VAL A 157 5.90 5.33 15.75
C VAL A 157 5.30 6.72 16.04
N ALA A 158 4.49 7.27 15.12
CA ALA A 158 3.84 8.57 15.31
C ALA A 158 2.85 8.59 16.48
N ASN A 159 2.12 7.49 16.71
CA ASN A 159 1.22 7.36 17.84
C ASN A 159 1.96 7.29 19.18
N SER A 160 3.08 6.57 19.24
CA SER A 160 3.91 6.47 20.45
C SER A 160 4.53 7.81 20.85
N SER A 161 4.97 8.63 19.88
CA SER A 161 5.51 9.96 20.16
C SER A 161 4.46 10.94 20.70
N ASN A 162 3.20 10.80 20.29
CA ASN A 162 2.12 11.69 20.76
C ASN A 162 1.64 11.34 22.18
N GLN A 163 1.74 10.07 22.60
CA GLN A 163 1.33 9.67 23.96
C GLN A 163 2.32 10.14 25.04
N GLN A 164 3.60 10.32 24.71
CA GLN A 164 4.60 10.87 25.65
C GLN A 164 4.44 12.38 25.88
N ALA A 165 3.76 13.12 24.99
CA ALA A 165 3.58 14.56 25.12
C ALA A 165 2.40 14.97 26.04
N THR A 166 1.51 14.04 26.39
CA THR A 166 0.30 14.29 27.20
C THR A 166 0.40 13.93 28.68
N THR A 167 1.56 13.46 29.16
CA THR A 167 1.79 13.08 30.57
C THR A 167 2.81 13.97 31.29
N GLY A 168 3.01 15.21 30.82
CA GLY A 168 3.89 16.19 31.44
C GLY A 168 3.14 17.23 32.28
N GLY A 169 2.67 16.83 33.48
CA GLY A 169 2.08 17.78 34.42
C GLY A 169 1.52 17.17 35.69
N THR A 170 2.39 16.64 36.57
CA THR A 170 2.32 16.78 38.05
C THR A 170 3.64 16.28 38.63
N THR A 171 4.29 17.13 39.41
CA THR A 171 5.61 16.96 40.03
C THR A 171 5.53 16.20 41.36
N LEU A 172 6.67 15.55 41.74
CA LEU A 172 7.08 14.98 43.04
C LEU A 172 6.54 13.56 43.35
N ASN A 173 7.31 12.56 43.78
CA ASN A 173 8.51 12.61 44.62
C ASN A 173 9.44 11.37 44.45
N VAL A 174 10.65 11.53 44.99
CA VAL A 174 11.90 10.73 44.95
C VAL A 174 11.80 9.26 45.43
N GLY A 175 12.57 8.36 44.81
CA GLY A 175 12.91 7.03 45.36
C GLY A 175 13.88 6.24 44.48
N ALA A 176 15.05 5.91 45.02
CA ALA A 176 16.26 5.40 44.35
C ALA A 176 16.21 3.91 43.92
N GLY A 177 17.06 3.54 42.94
CA GLY A 177 17.72 2.22 42.94
C GLY A 177 17.82 1.43 41.63
N ARG A 178 19.05 1.38 41.09
CA ARG A 178 19.76 0.22 40.46
C ARG A 178 19.33 -0.39 39.10
N LEU A 179 20.33 -0.32 38.20
CA LEU A 179 20.92 -1.35 37.32
C LEU A 179 20.15 -1.89 36.09
N GLY A 180 20.73 -1.58 34.93
CA GLY A 180 21.24 -2.58 33.98
C GLY A 180 20.25 -3.10 32.92
N GLY A 181 20.49 -2.75 31.66
CA GLY A 181 19.83 -3.41 30.53
C GLY A 181 20.13 -2.71 29.21
N GLU A 182 21.13 -3.24 28.50
CA GLU A 182 21.45 -2.91 27.10
C GLU A 182 20.20 -3.03 26.22
N ASN A 183 19.93 -1.99 25.42
CA ASN A 183 18.95 -2.06 24.34
C ASN A 183 19.60 -1.57 23.05
N ASP A 184 20.05 -2.53 22.26
CA ASP A 184 20.29 -2.40 20.83
C ASP A 184 19.02 -1.86 20.15
N THR A 185 19.03 -0.57 19.87
CA THR A 185 17.99 0.10 19.07
C THR A 185 18.66 0.79 17.90
N ALA A 186 19.05 0.01 16.90
CA ALA A 186 19.30 0.49 15.55
C ALA A 186 17.96 0.85 14.86
N ALA A 187 17.23 1.81 15.44
CA ALA A 187 16.07 2.43 14.83
C ALA A 187 16.56 3.28 13.66
N THR A 188 16.49 2.73 12.45
CA THR A 188 16.74 3.47 11.21
C THR A 188 15.59 4.43 10.98
N LEU A 189 15.64 5.58 11.64
CA LEU A 189 14.80 6.73 11.38
C LEU A 189 15.43 7.55 10.24
N SER A 190 14.82 7.48 9.06
CA SER A 190 14.94 8.55 8.06
C SER A 190 13.59 8.75 7.38
N VAL A 191 12.67 9.37 8.11
CA VAL A 191 11.48 9.99 7.54
C VAL A 191 11.85 11.41 7.14
N THR A 192 12.22 11.60 5.88
CA THR A 192 12.19 12.93 5.25
C THR A 192 11.42 12.80 3.94
N MET A 193 10.11 12.97 4.04
CA MET A 193 9.25 13.23 2.88
C MET A 193 9.13 14.75 2.73
N THR A 194 10.10 15.35 2.05
CA THR A 194 9.94 16.68 1.46
C THR A 194 10.46 16.65 0.05
N ASN A 195 9.56 16.70 -0.93
CA ASN A 195 9.79 17.63 -2.03
C ASN A 195 8.46 18.25 -2.47
N ASN A 196 8.20 19.41 -1.89
CA ASN A 196 7.19 20.35 -2.33
C ASN A 196 7.93 21.38 -3.20
N SER A 197 8.05 21.12 -4.50
CA SER A 197 8.36 22.15 -5.51
C SER A 197 8.25 21.55 -6.91
N MET A 198 7.16 21.82 -7.61
CA MET A 198 7.29 22.46 -8.92
C MET A 198 6.00 23.21 -9.25
N ARG A 199 6.22 24.48 -9.54
CA ARG A 199 5.26 25.56 -9.72
C ARG A 199 4.39 25.32 -10.94
N GLN A 200 3.13 25.78 -10.83
CA GLN A 200 2.29 26.13 -11.96
C GLN A 200 3.07 27.06 -12.89
N GLN A 201 3.12 26.71 -14.18
CA GLN A 201 3.32 27.69 -15.24
C GLN A 201 1.98 27.86 -15.94
N ASP A 202 1.41 29.04 -15.74
CA ASP A 202 0.34 29.60 -16.54
C ASP A 202 0.83 29.87 -17.98
N GLY A 203 -0.02 29.57 -18.96
CA GLY A 203 0.18 29.89 -20.37
C GLY A 203 -1.14 29.71 -21.16
N PRO A 204 -1.36 30.46 -22.25
CA PRO A 204 -2.31 31.58 -22.23
C PRO A 204 -3.72 31.29 -22.78
N GLN A 205 -4.68 32.06 -22.27
CA GLN A 205 -6.04 32.21 -22.79
C GLN A 205 -6.04 32.65 -24.27
N LYS A 206 -6.65 31.85 -25.15
CA LYS A 206 -7.08 32.32 -26.47
C LYS A 206 -8.50 32.87 -26.40
N LYS A 207 -8.61 34.20 -26.52
CA LYS A 207 -9.84 34.94 -26.85
C LYS A 207 -10.10 34.89 -28.36
N GLY A 208 -11.39 34.79 -28.73
CA GLY A 208 -11.95 35.13 -30.05
C GLY A 208 -11.87 34.00 -31.09
N ARG A 209 -12.88 33.74 -31.92
CA ARG A 209 -13.72 34.73 -32.61
C ARG A 209 -15.00 34.04 -33.12
N ARG A 210 -16.16 34.65 -32.86
CA ARG A 210 -17.41 34.40 -33.58
C ARG A 210 -17.28 34.95 -35.00
N ARG A 211 -17.69 34.17 -35.99
CA ARG A 211 -18.50 34.58 -37.14
C ARG A 211 -19.36 33.38 -37.54
#